data_AF-A0A087UR53-F1
#
_entry.id   AF-A0A087UR53-F1
#
_cell.length_a   1.000
_cell.length_b   1.000
_cell.length_c   1.000
_cell.angle_alpha   90.00
_cell.angle_beta   90.00
_cell.angle_gamma   90.00
#
_symmetry.space_group_name_H-M   'P 1'
#
loop_
_entity.id
_entity.type
_entity.pdbx_description
1 polymer ?
#
loop_
_entity_poly.entity_id
_entity_poly.type
_entity_poly.pdbx_seq_one_letter_code
_entity_poly.pdbx_strand_id
1 'polypeptide(L)'
;MSLPRWFTCSRPKNGRSPQNVKKVPFKEAWPLVLQNFVSTRKGRQNEAPCLKETLSFISCLKDNNNLQEMCIAESKAVQDCYGNHLVAQQEARRR
;
A
#
# COMPACT_ATOMS: atom_id res chain seq x y z
N MET A 1 38.74 -25.37 -35.80
CA MET A 1 37.37 -24.84 -35.76
C MET A 1 37.44 -23.32 -35.85
N SER A 2 37.07 -22.75 -37.01
CA SER A 2 37.05 -21.30 -37.24
C SER A 2 35.82 -20.68 -36.58
N LEU A 3 36.01 -19.65 -35.76
CA LEU A 3 34.94 -18.93 -35.08
C LEU A 3 34.02 -18.20 -36.08
N PRO A 4 32.70 -18.15 -35.84
CA PRO A 4 31.73 -17.56 -36.77
C PRO A 4 31.88 -16.04 -36.92
N ARG A 5 31.54 -15.52 -38.11
CA ARG A 5 31.85 -14.17 -38.63
C ARG A 5 31.37 -12.98 -37.79
N TRP A 6 30.43 -13.18 -36.87
CA TRP A 6 29.99 -12.14 -35.92
C TRP A 6 30.98 -11.93 -34.76
N PHE A 7 31.95 -12.82 -34.55
CA PHE A 7 33.08 -12.61 -33.62
C PHE A 7 34.13 -11.63 -34.17
N THR A 8 34.13 -11.32 -35.47
CA THR A 8 35.08 -10.40 -36.10
C THR A 8 34.44 -9.04 -36.41
N CYS A 9 33.51 -8.57 -35.58
CA CYS A 9 33.15 -7.15 -35.57
C CYS A 9 34.35 -6.36 -35.01
N SER A 10 35.06 -5.66 -35.90
CA SER A 10 36.08 -4.67 -35.57
C SER A 10 35.55 -3.68 -34.54
N ARG A 11 36.01 -3.82 -33.29
CA ARG A 11 35.60 -2.99 -32.15
C ARG A 11 35.84 -1.51 -32.48
N PRO A 12 34.83 -0.62 -32.42
CA PRO A 12 35.09 0.81 -32.43
C PRO A 12 35.98 1.15 -31.23
N LYS A 13 37.12 1.81 -31.47
CA LYS A 13 38.16 2.11 -30.45
C LYS A 13 37.61 2.86 -29.21
N ASN A 14 36.46 3.52 -29.35
CA ASN A 14 35.85 4.36 -28.32
C ASN A 14 34.43 3.88 -27.91
N GLY A 15 34.03 2.65 -28.29
CA GLY A 15 32.74 2.09 -27.90
C GLY A 15 32.75 1.57 -26.47
N ARG A 16 31.64 1.69 -25.75
CA ARG A 16 31.46 1.03 -24.45
C ARG A 16 31.53 -0.48 -24.66
N SER A 17 32.59 -1.13 -24.16
CA SER A 17 32.70 -2.58 -24.17
C SER A 17 31.78 -3.20 -23.12
N PRO A 18 31.29 -4.44 -23.32
CA PRO A 18 30.60 -5.17 -22.27
C PRO A 18 31.45 -5.25 -21.00
N GLN A 19 30.80 -5.16 -19.83
CA GLN A 19 31.46 -5.25 -18.54
C GLN A 19 32.15 -6.62 -18.41
N ASN A 20 33.44 -6.63 -18.05
CA ASN A 20 34.15 -7.89 -17.81
C ASN A 20 33.72 -8.48 -16.46
N VAL A 21 33.06 -9.64 -16.50
CA VAL A 21 32.53 -10.37 -15.32
C VAL A 21 33.62 -10.68 -14.28
N LYS A 22 34.88 -10.89 -14.71
CA LYS A 22 36.00 -11.16 -13.81
C LYS A 22 36.49 -9.91 -13.07
N LYS A 23 36.28 -8.72 -13.64
CA LYS A 23 36.74 -7.44 -13.08
C LYS A 23 35.79 -6.91 -12.01
N VAL A 24 34.49 -7.22 -12.14
CA VAL A 24 33.46 -6.81 -11.17
C VAL A 24 32.57 -8.01 -10.86
N PRO A 25 32.94 -8.84 -9.86
CA PRO A 25 32.12 -9.97 -9.45
C PRO A 25 30.81 -9.45 -8.86
N PHE A 26 29.69 -9.95 -9.37
CA PHE A 26 28.38 -9.64 -8.84
C PHE A 26 28.23 -10.31 -7.46
N LYS A 27 27.91 -9.53 -6.43
CA LYS A 27 27.57 -10.05 -5.10
C LYS A 27 26.06 -10.02 -4.98
N GLU A 28 25.43 -11.18 -5.06
CA GLU A 28 23.96 -11.25 -4.97
C GLU A 28 23.54 -11.01 -3.51
N ALA A 29 22.78 -9.94 -3.25
CA ALA A 29 22.09 -9.80 -1.96
C ALA A 29 20.89 -10.75 -1.86
N TRP A 30 20.31 -11.08 -3.02
CA TRP A 30 19.19 -12.00 -3.20
C TRP A 30 19.50 -12.87 -4.41
N PRO A 31 19.13 -14.16 -4.39
CA PRO A 31 19.35 -15.03 -5.53
C PRO A 31 18.67 -14.44 -6.77
N LEU A 32 19.36 -14.43 -7.90
CA LEU A 32 18.80 -14.03 -9.21
C LEU A 32 17.81 -15.08 -9.77
N VAL A 33 16.83 -15.46 -8.95
CA VAL A 33 15.81 -16.46 -9.26
C VAL A 33 14.45 -15.84 -8.97
N LEU A 34 13.52 -15.99 -9.92
CA LEU A 34 12.14 -15.56 -9.75
C LEU A 34 11.45 -16.45 -8.70
N GLN A 35 10.78 -15.82 -7.74
CA GLN A 35 9.95 -16.54 -6.78
C GLN A 35 8.59 -16.89 -7.43
N ASN A 36 8.03 -18.04 -7.06
CA ASN A 36 6.72 -18.49 -7.56
C ASN A 36 5.53 -17.75 -6.93
N PHE A 37 5.79 -16.77 -6.06
CA PHE A 37 4.77 -15.99 -5.37
C PHE A 37 5.10 -14.50 -5.43
N VAL A 38 4.05 -13.69 -5.37
CA VAL A 38 4.15 -12.24 -5.24
C VAL A 38 3.83 -11.84 -3.81
N SER A 39 4.55 -10.84 -3.27
CA SER A 39 4.16 -10.26 -2.00
C SER A 39 2.91 -9.39 -2.22
N THR A 40 1.76 -9.86 -1.77
CA THR A 40 0.57 -9.01 -1.70
C THR A 40 0.73 -8.07 -0.50
N ARG A 41 1.36 -6.92 -0.70
CA ARG A 41 1.39 -5.86 0.31
C ARG A 41 -0.01 -5.26 0.43
N LYS A 42 -0.89 -5.91 1.19
CA LYS A 42 -2.14 -5.29 1.65
C LYS A 42 -1.77 -4.21 2.66
N GLY A 43 -1.72 -2.96 2.21
CA GLY A 43 -1.67 -1.83 3.13
C GLY A 43 -2.89 -1.91 4.05
N ARG A 44 -2.69 -1.72 5.36
CA ARG A 44 -3.82 -1.49 6.26
C ARG A 44 -4.51 -0.23 5.77
N GLN A 45 -5.68 -0.37 5.15
CA GLN A 45 -6.52 0.78 4.86
C GLN A 45 -7.11 1.22 6.20
N ASN A 46 -6.63 2.36 6.69
CA ASN A 46 -7.23 3.01 7.86
C ASN A 46 -8.48 3.74 7.38
N GLU A 47 -9.55 3.00 7.13
CA GLU A 47 -10.84 3.62 6.85
C GLU A 47 -11.36 4.27 8.13
N ALA A 48 -11.82 5.51 8.03
CA ALA A 48 -12.50 6.18 9.13
C ALA A 48 -13.93 5.66 9.20
N PRO A 49 -14.32 4.92 10.27
CA PRO A 49 -15.68 4.42 10.39
C PRO A 49 -16.67 5.55 10.67
N CYS A 50 -17.94 5.34 10.29
CA CYS A 50 -19.08 6.18 10.68
C CYS A 50 -19.08 7.63 10.16
N LEU A 51 -18.47 7.88 9.00
CA LEU A 51 -18.39 9.24 8.42
C LEU A 51 -19.78 9.86 8.18
N LYS A 52 -20.76 9.06 7.77
CA LYS A 52 -22.11 9.55 7.45
C LYS A 52 -22.81 10.12 8.69
N GLU A 53 -22.78 9.38 9.78
CA GLU A 53 -23.38 9.72 11.06
C GLU A 53 -22.65 10.90 11.72
N THR A 54 -21.32 10.94 11.54
CA THR A 54 -20.52 12.05 12.07
C THR A 54 -20.83 13.36 11.34
N LEU A 55 -21.02 13.30 10.03
CA LEU A 55 -21.40 14.46 9.22
C LEU A 55 -22.80 14.98 9.57
N SER A 56 -23.77 14.09 9.81
CA SER A 56 -25.12 14.50 10.20
C SER A 56 -25.16 15.12 11.61
N PHE A 57 -24.34 14.62 12.54
CA PHE A 57 -24.12 15.27 13.82
C PHE A 57 -23.51 16.67 13.69
N ILE A 58 -22.49 16.83 12.83
CA ILE A 58 -21.86 18.14 12.59
C ILE A 58 -22.86 19.11 11.93
N SER A 59 -23.72 18.66 11.02
CA SER A 59 -24.76 19.53 10.46
C SER A 59 -25.75 20.00 11.52
N CYS A 60 -26.16 19.12 12.43
CA CYS A 60 -27.06 19.50 13.52
C CYS A 60 -26.42 20.53 14.46
N LEU A 61 -25.13 20.38 14.79
CA LEU A 61 -24.40 21.35 15.60
C LEU A 61 -24.29 22.72 14.92
N LYS A 62 -24.05 22.72 13.60
CA LYS A 62 -23.98 23.94 12.80
C LYS A 62 -25.28 24.73 12.84
N ASP A 63 -26.42 24.04 12.74
CA ASP A 63 -27.74 24.69 12.70
C ASP A 63 -28.18 25.18 14.09
N ASN A 64 -27.70 24.55 15.16
CA ASN A 64 -28.12 24.82 16.55
C ASN A 64 -27.04 25.52 17.41
N ASN A 65 -26.10 26.26 16.80
CA ASN A 65 -25.03 26.98 17.50
C ASN A 65 -24.24 26.10 18.50
N ASN A 66 -24.01 24.84 18.15
CA ASN A 66 -23.32 23.83 18.96
C ASN A 66 -24.04 23.41 20.25
N LEU A 67 -25.35 23.64 20.36
CA LEU A 67 -26.15 23.13 21.46
C LEU A 67 -26.32 21.60 21.32
N GLN A 68 -25.56 20.86 22.13
CA GLN A 68 -25.54 19.40 22.08
C GLN A 68 -26.88 18.77 22.51
N GLU A 69 -27.67 19.47 23.32
CA GLU A 69 -29.00 19.05 23.78
C GLU A 69 -30.00 18.90 22.63
N MET A 70 -29.84 19.66 21.55
CA MET A 70 -30.72 19.58 20.37
C MET A 70 -30.32 18.42 19.44
N CYS A 71 -29.09 17.92 19.57
CA CYS A 71 -28.50 16.91 18.69
C CYS A 71 -28.35 15.54 19.37
N ILE A 72 -29.24 15.21 20.33
CA ILE A 72 -29.19 13.95 21.07
C ILE A 72 -29.41 12.73 20.16
N ALA A 73 -30.30 12.83 19.17
CA ALA A 73 -30.57 11.73 18.24
C ALA A 73 -29.35 11.39 17.38
N GLU A 74 -28.73 12.43 16.80
CA GLU A 74 -27.52 12.34 15.98
C GLU A 74 -26.31 11.84 16.79
N SER A 75 -26.15 12.31 18.03
CA SER A 75 -25.04 11.87 18.88
C SER A 75 -25.16 10.39 19.29
N LYS A 76 -26.38 9.89 19.55
CA LYS A 76 -26.62 8.46 19.78
C LYS A 76 -26.31 7.63 18.55
N ALA A 77 -26.73 8.06 17.37
CA ALA A 77 -26.46 7.36 16.12
C ALA A 77 -24.94 7.19 15.85
N VAL A 78 -24.14 8.23 16.15
CA VAL A 78 -22.67 8.15 16.07
C VAL A 78 -22.11 7.14 17.07
N GLN A 79 -22.57 7.17 18.31
CA GLN A 79 -22.11 6.25 19.36
C GLN A 79 -22.45 4.79 19.02
N ASP A 80 -23.66 4.54 18.53
CA ASP A 80 -24.11 3.19 18.15
C ASP A 80 -23.31 2.65 16.97
N CYS A 81 -23.07 3.47 15.94
CA CYS A 81 -22.24 3.09 14.80
C CYS A 81 -20.81 2.75 15.24
N TYR A 82 -20.22 3.57 16.12
CA TYR A 82 -18.86 3.34 16.62
C TYR A 82 -18.79 2.08 17.49
N GLY A 83 -19.78 1.83 18.34
CA GLY A 83 -19.89 0.60 19.13
C GLY A 83 -19.92 -0.65 18.26
N ASN A 84 -20.77 -0.66 17.23
CA ASN A 84 -20.86 -1.76 16.28
C ASN A 84 -19.55 -1.99 15.51
N HIS A 85 -18.89 -0.91 15.10
CA HIS A 85 -17.59 -1.00 14.43
C HIS A 85 -16.52 -1.63 15.34
N LEU A 86 -16.47 -1.29 16.63
CA LEU A 86 -15.54 -1.91 17.58
C LEU A 86 -15.79 -3.41 17.74
N VAL A 87 -17.05 -3.84 17.81
CA VAL A 87 -17.42 -5.26 17.88
C VAL A 87 -16.98 -5.98 16.61
N ALA A 88 -17.32 -5.45 15.43
CA ALA A 88 -16.93 -6.02 14.15
C ALA A 88 -15.39 -6.10 13.99
N GLN A 89 -14.66 -5.10 14.48
CA GLN A 89 -13.20 -5.10 14.47
C GLN A 89 -12.62 -6.18 15.39
N GLN A 90 -13.23 -6.40 16.55
CA GLN A 90 -12.83 -7.50 17.46
C GLN A 90 -13.11 -8.87 16.83
N GLU A 91 -14.25 -9.04 16.16
CA GLU A 91 -14.58 -10.26 15.43
C GLU A 91 -13.62 -10.53 14.27
N ALA A 92 -13.30 -9.50 13.48
CA ALA A 92 -12.33 -9.59 12.39
C ALA A 92 -10.91 -9.92 12.88
N ARG A 93 -10.55 -9.54 14.12
CA ARG A 93 -9.28 -9.95 14.76
C ARG A 93 -9.28 -11.38 15.28
N ARG A 94 -10.46 -11.93 15.61
CA ARG A 94 -10.61 -13.32 16.08
C ARG A 94 -10.59 -14.32 14.93
N ARG A 95 -10.95 -13.90 13.72
CA ARG A 95 -10.86 -14.69 12.47
C ARG A 95 -9.45 -14.66 11.92
#